data_AF-A0A0R2Q6X0-F1
#
_entry.id   AF-A0A0R2Q6X0-F1
#
_cell.length_a   1.000
_cell.length_b   1.000
_cell.length_c   1.000
_cell.angle_alpha   90.00
_cell.angle_beta   90.00
_cell.angle_gamma   90.00
#
_symmetry.space_group_name_H-M   'P 1'
#
loop_
_entity.id
_entity.type
_entity.pdbx_description
1 polymer ?
#
loop_
_entity_poly.entity_id
_entity_poly.type
_entity_poly.pdbx_seq_one_letter_code
_entity_poly.pdbx_strand_id
1 'polypeptide(L)'
;MAKSHKNWDEDDVRINKSRQFGSTNKTRPRTKDRPDYSKAMTGIIIEVDRGRVKCLINVNNSHGLITAMKARELGKKSVVVGDLVSIVGDTTGDEGSLARVVAVQPRKNSLTRTIDDNLKDERVIVANVDQLAIVISTTNPEPRTGFVDRALVVAYDQGISPLIIMTKQDLANGDNFLETYKDLEIPVFKTVKSSDLSELRNALTGKITVLIGHSGVGKSTLVNNLLAKNEVNKQVDDQQSSYRQTGDVNEVTG
;
A
#
# COMPACT_ATOMS: atom_id res chain seq x y z
N MET A 1 18.08 -36.92 -48.29
CA MET A 1 17.38 -38.20 -48.48
C MET A 1 16.29 -38.31 -47.43
N ALA A 2 15.03 -38.15 -47.83
CA ALA A 2 13.88 -38.25 -46.93
C ALA A 2 13.57 -39.73 -46.67
N LYS A 3 13.56 -40.15 -45.39
CA LYS A 3 13.15 -41.52 -45.02
C LYS A 3 11.62 -41.63 -45.12
N SER A 4 11.17 -42.66 -45.83
CA SER A 4 9.78 -43.06 -46.02
C SER A 4 9.08 -43.35 -44.69
N HIS A 5 7.87 -42.79 -44.50
CA HIS A 5 7.02 -42.90 -43.31
C HIS A 5 6.36 -44.28 -43.08
N LYS A 6 6.82 -45.36 -43.73
CA LYS A 6 6.10 -46.64 -43.76
C LYS A 6 6.54 -47.71 -42.74
N ASN A 7 7.61 -47.50 -41.99
CA ASN A 7 8.06 -48.43 -40.95
C ASN A 7 8.31 -47.67 -39.65
N TRP A 8 7.22 -47.29 -38.96
CA TRP A 8 7.29 -46.94 -37.55
C TRP A 8 6.83 -48.19 -36.79
N ASP A 9 7.71 -48.74 -35.95
CA ASP A 9 7.35 -49.83 -35.02
C ASP A 9 7.26 -49.30 -33.59
N GLU A 10 6.69 -50.06 -32.65
CA GLU A 10 6.52 -49.65 -31.24
C GLU A 10 7.85 -49.22 -30.59
N ASP A 11 8.98 -49.73 -31.09
CA ASP A 11 10.33 -49.39 -30.65
C ASP A 11 10.83 -47.99 -31.10
N ASP A 12 10.18 -47.36 -32.07
CA ASP A 12 10.50 -45.99 -32.53
C ASP A 12 9.87 -44.90 -31.64
N VAL A 13 9.05 -45.30 -30.67
CA VAL A 13 8.52 -44.39 -29.64
C VAL A 13 9.68 -43.98 -28.73
N ARG A 14 10.18 -42.76 -28.91
CA ARG A 14 11.03 -42.10 -27.91
C ARG A 14 10.19 -41.83 -26.66
N ILE A 15 10.11 -42.83 -25.77
CA ILE A 15 9.67 -42.63 -24.40
C ILE A 15 10.73 -41.71 -23.78
N ASN A 16 10.40 -40.43 -23.62
CA ASN A 16 11.15 -39.55 -22.74
C ASN A 16 11.23 -40.29 -21.40
N LYS A 17 12.42 -40.79 -21.04
CA LYS A 17 12.64 -41.37 -19.73
C LYS A 17 12.11 -40.35 -18.73
N SER A 18 10.99 -40.70 -18.07
CA SER A 18 10.57 -39.97 -16.89
C SER A 18 11.79 -39.93 -15.97
N ARG A 19 11.97 -38.85 -15.20
CA ARG A 19 13.18 -38.57 -14.40
C ARG A 19 13.37 -39.54 -13.22
N GLN A 20 13.24 -40.85 -13.45
CA GLN A 20 13.45 -41.94 -12.52
C GLN A 20 14.84 -42.54 -12.81
N PHE A 21 15.88 -41.76 -12.48
CA PHE A 21 17.20 -42.32 -12.21
C PHE A 21 17.41 -42.34 -10.69
N GLY A 22 17.58 -43.54 -10.13
CA GLY A 22 18.12 -43.77 -8.79
C GLY A 22 17.09 -44.08 -7.69
N SER A 23 17.39 -45.13 -6.90
CA SER A 23 16.75 -45.47 -5.62
C SER A 23 16.81 -44.35 -4.56
N THR A 24 17.45 -43.23 -4.88
CA THR A 24 17.64 -42.05 -4.03
C THR A 24 16.68 -40.90 -4.38
N ASN A 25 15.88 -41.02 -5.44
CA ASN A 25 14.99 -39.96 -5.91
C ASN A 25 13.59 -40.01 -5.26
N LYS A 26 13.54 -40.27 -3.95
CA LYS A 26 12.36 -39.95 -3.16
C LYS A 26 12.34 -38.42 -3.11
N THR A 27 11.44 -37.78 -3.87
CA THR A 27 11.20 -36.34 -3.76
C THR A 27 11.09 -36.06 -2.27
N ARG A 28 12.00 -35.22 -1.72
CA ARG A 28 12.00 -34.94 -0.28
C ARG A 28 10.55 -34.70 0.12
N PRO A 29 9.99 -35.52 1.04
CA PRO A 29 8.62 -35.33 1.47
C PRO A 29 8.47 -33.85 1.81
N ARG A 30 7.44 -33.17 1.31
CA ARG A 30 7.13 -31.82 1.78
C ARG A 30 7.04 -31.94 3.29
N THR A 31 8.01 -31.37 4.00
CA THR A 31 7.99 -31.35 5.46
C THR A 31 6.66 -30.73 5.84
N LYS A 32 5.83 -31.47 6.57
CA LYS A 32 4.56 -30.96 7.10
C LYS A 32 4.78 -29.94 8.21
N ASP A 33 6.01 -29.87 8.75
CA ASP A 33 6.41 -28.83 9.67
C ASP A 33 6.41 -27.50 8.94
N ARG A 34 5.46 -26.65 9.33
CA ARG A 34 5.46 -25.25 8.94
C ARG A 34 6.75 -24.63 9.49
N PRO A 35 7.47 -23.83 8.68
CA PRO A 35 8.66 -23.15 9.19
C PRO A 35 8.28 -22.30 10.40
N ASP A 36 9.04 -22.43 11.48
CA ASP A 36 8.87 -21.54 12.62
C ASP A 36 9.41 -20.16 12.22
N TYR A 37 8.52 -19.17 12.21
CA TYR A 37 8.82 -17.77 11.88
C TYR A 37 9.06 -16.92 13.13
N SER A 38 9.34 -17.53 14.28
CA SER A 38 9.65 -16.85 15.54
C SER A 38 10.79 -15.82 15.42
N LYS A 39 11.73 -16.00 14.48
CA LYS A 39 12.83 -15.05 14.20
C LYS A 39 12.52 -14.05 13.07
N ALA A 40 11.29 -14.03 12.55
CA ALA A 40 10.94 -13.13 11.47
C ALA A 40 10.94 -11.67 11.96
N MET A 41 11.52 -10.80 11.14
CA MET A 41 11.49 -9.37 11.37
C MET A 41 10.10 -8.83 11.07
N THR A 42 9.65 -7.86 11.87
CA THR A 42 8.38 -7.18 11.61
C THR A 42 8.62 -5.94 10.74
N GLY A 43 7.78 -5.76 9.72
CA GLY A 43 7.80 -4.58 8.86
C GLY A 43 6.41 -4.13 8.46
N ILE A 44 6.30 -2.92 7.92
CA ILE A 44 5.07 -2.34 7.40
C ILE A 44 5.17 -2.28 5.87
N ILE A 45 4.14 -2.74 5.18
CA ILE A 45 4.06 -2.65 3.72
C ILE A 45 3.79 -1.21 3.31
N ILE A 46 4.67 -0.63 2.51
CA ILE A 46 4.50 0.73 1.98
C ILE A 46 4.12 0.74 0.49
N GLU A 47 4.47 -0.31 -0.25
CA GLU A 47 4.21 -0.42 -1.67
C GLU A 47 3.94 -1.87 -2.03
N VAL A 48 2.95 -2.10 -2.90
CA VAL A 48 2.60 -3.41 -3.42
C VAL A 48 2.62 -3.37 -4.94
N ASP A 49 3.63 -4.01 -5.52
CA ASP A 49 3.74 -4.24 -6.96
C ASP A 49 3.51 -5.73 -7.26
N ARG A 50 3.29 -6.09 -8.53
CA ARG A 50 2.98 -7.43 -9.00
C ARG A 50 4.10 -8.42 -8.66
N GLY A 51 4.00 -9.02 -7.47
CA GLY A 51 4.91 -10.06 -6.97
C GLY A 51 6.02 -9.55 -6.04
N ARG A 52 6.21 -8.24 -5.93
CA ARG A 52 7.18 -7.58 -5.04
C ARG A 52 6.48 -6.60 -4.13
N VAL A 53 6.97 -6.46 -2.91
CA VAL A 53 6.46 -5.49 -1.94
C VAL A 53 7.63 -4.74 -1.34
N LYS A 54 7.47 -3.44 -1.13
CA LYS A 54 8.42 -2.66 -0.32
C LYS A 54 7.93 -2.61 1.11
N CYS A 55 8.84 -2.88 2.03
CA CYS A 55 8.57 -2.90 3.44
C CYS A 55 9.45 -1.88 4.16
N LEU A 56 8.85 -1.14 5.08
CA LEU A 56 9.55 -0.35 6.08
C LEU A 56 9.81 -1.25 7.30
N ILE A 57 11.08 -1.48 7.62
CA ILE A 57 11.51 -2.26 8.79
C ILE A 57 12.16 -1.33 9.81
N ASN A 58 12.12 -1.73 11.08
CA ASN A 58 12.88 -1.06 12.14
C ASN A 58 14.13 -1.89 12.42
N VAL A 59 15.31 -1.31 12.14
CA VAL A 59 16.62 -1.91 12.35
C VAL A 59 17.41 -0.97 13.26
N ASN A 60 17.74 -1.42 14.48
CA ASN A 60 18.57 -0.67 15.42
C ASN A 60 18.10 0.78 15.68
N ASN A 61 16.79 0.99 15.90
CA ASN A 61 16.14 2.31 16.05
C ASN A 61 16.19 3.22 14.80
N SER A 62 16.60 2.68 13.65
CA SER A 62 16.54 3.35 12.35
C SER A 62 15.55 2.64 11.43
N HIS A 63 14.93 3.40 10.53
CA HIS A 63 14.03 2.84 9.54
C HIS A 63 14.80 2.41 8.30
N GLY A 64 14.71 1.13 7.94
CA GLY A 64 15.25 0.57 6.70
C GLY A 64 14.14 0.32 5.68
N LEU A 65 14.44 0.56 4.40
CA LEU A 65 13.57 0.20 3.29
C LEU A 65 14.11 -1.06 2.62
N ILE A 66 13.28 -2.10 2.53
CA ILE A 66 13.66 -3.35 1.87
C ILE A 66 12.63 -3.74 0.82
N THR A 67 13.09 -4.44 -0.22
CA THR A 67 12.22 -5.08 -1.19
C THR A 67 12.10 -6.56 -0.86
N ALA A 68 10.88 -7.08 -0.75
CA ALA A 68 10.60 -8.47 -0.44
C ALA A 68 9.66 -9.11 -1.46
N MET A 69 9.77 -10.42 -1.62
CA MET A 69 8.80 -11.21 -2.39
C MET A 69 7.72 -11.78 -1.48
N LYS A 70 6.48 -11.92 -1.98
CA LYS A 70 5.43 -12.60 -1.24
C LYS A 70 5.66 -14.11 -1.25
N ALA A 71 5.54 -14.77 -0.09
CA ALA A 71 5.50 -16.22 -0.03
C ALA A 71 4.31 -16.75 -0.83
N ARG A 72 4.51 -17.87 -1.54
CA ARG A 72 3.48 -18.49 -2.38
C ARG A 72 2.22 -18.85 -1.58
N GLU A 73 2.38 -19.16 -0.30
CA GLU A 73 1.32 -19.58 0.62
C GLU A 73 0.36 -18.46 1.00
N LEU A 74 0.80 -17.20 0.92
CA LEU A 74 -0.04 -16.05 1.24
C LEU A 74 -1.17 -15.86 0.21
N GLY A 75 -1.11 -16.45 -0.97
CA GLY A 75 -2.14 -16.24 -2.01
C GLY A 75 -2.06 -14.88 -2.70
N LYS A 76 -2.94 -14.65 -3.70
CA LYS A 76 -2.80 -13.51 -4.64
C LYS A 76 -3.19 -12.15 -4.05
N LYS A 77 -4.24 -12.07 -3.22
CA LYS A 77 -4.83 -10.82 -2.69
C LYS A 77 -4.54 -10.56 -1.19
N SER A 78 -3.50 -11.15 -0.62
CA SER A 78 -3.30 -11.18 0.84
C SER A 78 -2.63 -9.97 1.45
N VAL A 79 -1.81 -9.26 0.69
CA VAL A 79 -0.99 -8.16 1.21
C VAL A 79 -1.45 -6.85 0.60
N VAL A 80 -1.71 -5.86 1.45
CA VAL A 80 -2.09 -4.49 1.09
C VAL A 80 -1.14 -3.48 1.74
N VAL A 81 -1.20 -2.23 1.28
CA VAL A 81 -0.45 -1.14 1.91
C VAL A 81 -0.93 -0.96 3.36
N GLY A 82 0.00 -0.72 4.27
CA GLY A 82 -0.25 -0.60 5.71
C GLY A 82 -0.32 -1.93 6.45
N ASP A 83 -0.29 -3.08 5.76
CA ASP A 83 -0.19 -4.37 6.44
C ASP A 83 1.11 -4.46 7.24
N LEU A 84 0.98 -4.95 8.47
CA LEU A 84 2.10 -5.30 9.31
C LEU A 84 2.44 -6.76 9.06
N VAL A 85 3.68 -7.06 8.70
CA VAL A 85 4.08 -8.34 8.11
C VAL A 85 5.30 -8.94 8.78
N SER A 86 5.39 -10.27 8.74
CA SER A 86 6.57 -11.02 9.15
C SER A 86 7.44 -11.29 7.92
N ILE A 87 8.70 -10.92 8.02
CA ILE A 87 9.69 -10.95 6.94
C ILE A 87 10.86 -11.84 7.35
N VAL A 88 11.29 -12.70 6.44
CA VAL A 88 12.47 -13.56 6.60
C VAL A 88 13.43 -13.42 5.43
N GLY A 89 14.66 -13.91 5.61
CA GLY A 89 15.71 -13.83 4.61
C GLY A 89 16.64 -12.67 4.91
N ASP A 90 17.26 -12.14 3.86
CA ASP A 90 18.19 -11.03 4.00
C ASP A 90 17.44 -9.69 4.03
N THR A 91 17.53 -9.00 5.17
CA THR A 91 16.85 -7.73 5.43
C THR A 91 17.81 -6.53 5.47
N THR A 92 19.05 -6.67 4.99
CA THR A 92 19.99 -5.54 4.94
C THR A 92 19.51 -4.47 3.95
N GLY A 93 18.88 -4.89 2.85
CA GLY A 93 18.37 -3.99 1.81
C GLY A 93 19.38 -3.70 0.71
N ASP A 94 20.53 -4.38 0.73
CA ASP A 94 21.57 -4.27 -0.29
C ASP A 94 21.12 -4.84 -1.64
N GLU A 95 21.83 -4.46 -2.71
CA GLU A 95 21.58 -5.03 -4.03
C GLU A 95 21.80 -6.55 -4.00
N GLY A 96 20.76 -7.32 -4.36
CA GLY A 96 20.78 -8.78 -4.31
C GLY A 96 20.23 -9.40 -3.02
N SER A 97 19.84 -8.60 -2.01
CA SER A 97 19.15 -9.11 -0.83
C SER A 97 17.83 -9.78 -1.19
N LEU A 98 17.60 -10.97 -0.65
CA LEU A 98 16.39 -11.76 -0.89
C LEU A 98 15.55 -11.88 0.38
N ALA A 99 14.70 -10.88 0.61
CA ALA A 99 13.68 -10.92 1.65
C ALA A 99 12.38 -11.56 1.15
N ARG A 100 11.63 -12.18 2.07
CA ARG A 100 10.33 -12.78 1.81
C ARG A 100 9.32 -12.45 2.91
N VAL A 101 8.16 -11.96 2.52
CA VAL A 101 7.00 -11.83 3.41
C VAL A 101 6.35 -13.20 3.55
N VAL A 102 6.25 -13.68 4.78
CA VAL A 102 5.74 -15.04 5.10
C VAL A 102 4.39 -15.02 5.81
N ALA A 103 4.08 -13.95 6.54
CA ALA A 103 2.81 -13.79 7.23
C ALA A 103 2.36 -12.32 7.22
N VAL A 104 1.04 -12.12 7.22
CA VAL A 104 0.40 -10.83 7.49
C VAL A 104 -0.18 -10.91 8.89
N GLN A 105 0.15 -9.95 9.75
CA GLN A 105 -0.39 -9.87 11.11
C GLN A 105 -1.85 -9.41 11.09
N PRO A 106 -2.62 -9.68 12.15
CA PRO A 106 -4.01 -9.24 12.25
C PRO A 106 -4.14 -7.73 12.02
N ARG A 107 -5.10 -7.34 11.17
CA ARG A 107 -5.39 -5.94 10.87
C ARG A 107 -6.24 -5.35 11.99
N LYS A 108 -5.92 -4.14 12.45
CA LYS A 108 -6.81 -3.40 13.37
C LYS A 108 -8.04 -2.82 12.66
N ASN A 109 -7.89 -2.45 11.39
CA ASN A 109 -8.95 -1.93 10.53
C ASN A 109 -8.54 -2.04 9.05
N SER A 110 -9.49 -1.83 8.14
CA SER A 110 -9.21 -1.86 6.70
C SER A 110 -10.19 -1.03 5.89
N LEU A 111 -9.70 -0.35 4.86
CA LEU A 111 -10.55 0.32 3.88
C LEU A 111 -10.73 -0.58 2.66
N THR A 112 -11.98 -0.86 2.31
CA THR A 112 -12.37 -1.68 1.15
C THR A 112 -12.98 -0.82 0.04
N ARG A 113 -12.93 -1.35 -1.18
CA ARG A 113 -13.66 -0.82 -2.33
C ARG A 113 -14.35 -1.97 -3.05
N THR A 114 -15.60 -1.74 -3.43
CA THR A 114 -16.37 -2.61 -4.31
C THR A 114 -15.84 -2.49 -5.73
N ILE A 115 -15.64 -3.62 -6.40
CA ILE A 115 -15.20 -3.66 -7.79
C ILE A 115 -16.44 -3.56 -8.69
N ASP A 116 -16.42 -2.62 -9.64
CA ASP A 116 -17.57 -2.28 -10.49
C ASP A 116 -18.06 -3.48 -11.34
N ASP A 117 -17.15 -4.38 -11.76
CA ASP A 117 -17.48 -5.56 -12.58
C ASP A 117 -18.08 -6.74 -11.79
N ASN A 118 -18.00 -6.71 -10.45
CA ASN A 118 -18.58 -7.74 -9.59
C ASN A 118 -18.88 -7.15 -8.21
N LEU A 119 -20.13 -6.72 -8.00
CA LEU A 119 -20.63 -6.18 -6.74
C LEU A 119 -20.42 -7.09 -5.51
N LYS A 120 -20.04 -8.36 -5.71
CA LYS A 120 -19.74 -9.32 -4.64
C LYS A 120 -18.27 -9.37 -4.24
N ASP A 121 -17.37 -8.74 -4.99
CA ASP A 121 -15.93 -8.77 -4.73
C ASP A 121 -15.50 -7.44 -4.10
N GLU A 122 -15.44 -7.41 -2.77
CA GLU A 122 -14.78 -6.35 -2.03
C GLU A 122 -13.27 -6.56 -2.04
N ARG A 123 -12.53 -5.47 -2.29
CA ARG A 123 -11.06 -5.48 -2.24
C ARG A 123 -10.57 -4.50 -1.20
N VAL A 124 -9.81 -5.01 -0.23
CA VAL A 124 -9.04 -4.19 0.70
C VAL A 124 -7.99 -3.40 -0.09
N ILE A 125 -7.98 -2.08 0.10
CA ILE A 125 -7.02 -1.16 -0.51
C ILE A 125 -5.87 -0.89 0.45
N VAL A 126 -6.18 -0.62 1.71
CA VAL A 126 -5.22 -0.23 2.75
C VAL A 126 -5.69 -0.74 4.10
N ALA A 127 -4.75 -1.06 4.98
CA ALA A 127 -5.00 -1.56 6.32
C ALA A 127 -4.25 -0.75 7.38
N ASN A 128 -4.66 -0.93 8.64
CA ASN A 128 -4.01 -0.34 9.82
C ASN A 128 -3.89 1.20 9.78
N VAL A 129 -4.94 1.84 9.30
CA VAL A 129 -5.05 3.29 9.17
C VAL A 129 -5.37 3.90 10.54
N ASP A 130 -4.69 4.99 10.89
CA ASP A 130 -4.98 5.77 12.11
C ASP A 130 -5.95 6.91 11.82
N GLN A 131 -5.75 7.58 10.68
CA GLN A 131 -6.49 8.79 10.32
C GLN A 131 -7.02 8.77 8.90
N LEU A 132 -8.24 9.31 8.72
CA LEU A 132 -8.83 9.55 7.41
C LEU A 132 -8.87 11.06 7.15
N ALA A 133 -7.99 11.51 6.26
CA ALA A 133 -7.90 12.90 5.84
C ALA A 133 -8.83 13.17 4.66
N ILE A 134 -9.97 13.81 4.95
CA ILE A 134 -11.00 14.16 3.97
C ILE A 134 -10.63 15.50 3.34
N VAL A 135 -10.08 15.46 2.14
CA VAL A 135 -9.64 16.64 1.39
C VAL A 135 -10.79 17.16 0.53
N ILE A 136 -11.27 18.34 0.88
CA ILE A 136 -12.29 19.09 0.15
C ILE A 136 -11.71 20.40 -0.34
N SER A 137 -12.23 20.91 -1.45
CA SER A 137 -11.88 22.24 -1.95
C SER A 137 -13.01 23.21 -1.67
N THR A 138 -12.69 24.47 -1.41
CA THR A 138 -13.72 25.52 -1.30
C THR A 138 -14.39 25.78 -2.63
N THR A 139 -13.66 25.59 -3.75
CA THR A 139 -14.15 25.80 -5.10
C THR A 139 -13.49 24.84 -6.11
N ASN A 140 -14.27 24.44 -7.13
CA ASN A 140 -13.86 23.63 -8.27
C ASN A 140 -13.01 22.38 -7.91
N PRO A 141 -13.62 21.26 -7.51
CA PRO A 141 -15.07 21.03 -7.37
C PRO A 141 -15.65 21.63 -6.08
N GLU A 142 -16.93 21.99 -6.13
CA GLU A 142 -17.69 22.42 -4.96
C GLU A 142 -17.79 21.29 -3.91
N PRO A 143 -17.65 21.58 -2.61
CA PRO A 143 -17.68 20.55 -1.58
C PRO A 143 -19.08 19.93 -1.50
N ARG A 144 -19.14 18.59 -1.55
CA ARG A 144 -20.40 17.82 -1.51
C ARG A 144 -20.54 17.14 -0.16
N THR A 145 -21.63 17.43 0.55
CA THR A 145 -21.91 16.85 1.87
C THR A 145 -21.93 15.33 1.81
N GLY A 146 -22.66 14.75 0.85
CA GLY A 146 -22.75 13.30 0.71
C GLY A 146 -21.41 12.56 0.50
N PHE A 147 -20.35 13.23 0.01
CA PHE A 147 -19.02 12.62 -0.01
C PHE A 147 -18.39 12.58 1.39
N VAL A 148 -18.46 13.70 2.11
CA VAL A 148 -17.95 13.82 3.48
C VAL A 148 -18.72 12.90 4.42
N ASP A 149 -20.05 12.89 4.34
CA ASP A 149 -20.91 12.02 5.16
C ASP A 149 -20.52 10.55 5.01
N ARG A 150 -20.38 10.06 3.76
CA ARG A 150 -19.96 8.67 3.50
C ARG A 150 -18.55 8.39 4.02
N ALA A 151 -17.63 9.35 3.86
CA ALA A 151 -16.28 9.21 4.39
C ALA A 151 -16.27 9.12 5.92
N LEU A 152 -17.08 9.94 6.59
CA LEU A 152 -17.21 9.91 8.05
C LEU A 152 -17.83 8.59 8.54
N VAL A 153 -18.88 8.10 7.87
CA VAL A 153 -19.48 6.79 8.17
C VAL A 153 -18.42 5.69 8.10
N VAL A 154 -17.64 5.64 7.02
CA VAL A 154 -16.57 4.65 6.87
C VAL A 154 -15.47 4.82 7.93
N ALA A 155 -15.10 6.06 8.26
CA ALA A 155 -14.09 6.32 9.28
C ALA A 155 -14.53 5.78 10.65
N TYR A 156 -15.74 6.12 11.09
CA TYR A 156 -16.27 5.69 12.37
C TYR A 156 -16.55 4.18 12.44
N ASP A 157 -17.08 3.59 11.36
CA ASP A 157 -17.27 2.13 11.26
C ASP A 157 -15.95 1.36 11.44
N GLN A 158 -14.86 1.89 10.88
CA GLN A 158 -13.52 1.28 10.95
C GLN A 158 -12.69 1.74 12.15
N GLY A 159 -13.25 2.55 13.06
CA GLY A 159 -12.51 3.10 14.21
C GLY A 159 -11.32 3.99 13.81
N ILE A 160 -11.39 4.64 12.64
CA ILE A 160 -10.38 5.55 12.10
C ILE A 160 -10.75 6.98 12.50
N SER A 161 -9.79 7.76 12.98
CA SER A 161 -10.03 9.16 13.36
C SER A 161 -10.15 10.05 12.12
N PRO A 162 -11.30 10.70 11.84
CA PRO A 162 -11.42 11.60 10.70
C PRO A 162 -10.76 12.95 10.98
N LEU A 163 -10.29 13.59 9.91
CA LEU A 163 -9.92 15.01 9.90
C LEU A 163 -10.29 15.61 8.54
N ILE A 164 -10.70 16.87 8.53
CA ILE A 164 -11.09 17.58 7.30
C ILE A 164 -9.97 18.53 6.90
N ILE A 165 -9.55 18.48 5.64
CA ILE A 165 -8.60 19.43 5.07
C ILE A 165 -9.29 20.20 3.96
N MET A 166 -9.45 21.50 4.18
CA MET A 166 -10.05 22.42 3.23
C MET A 166 -8.98 23.15 2.44
N THR A 167 -8.91 22.90 1.14
CA THR A 167 -7.94 23.48 0.21
C THR A 167 -8.53 24.64 -0.59
N LYS A 168 -7.64 25.45 -1.18
CA LYS A 168 -7.97 26.59 -2.06
C LYS A 168 -8.73 27.72 -1.36
N GLN A 169 -8.41 27.98 -0.10
CA GLN A 169 -9.04 29.07 0.65
C GLN A 169 -8.83 30.47 0.04
N ASP A 170 -7.87 30.61 -0.87
CA ASP A 170 -7.66 31.82 -1.65
C ASP A 170 -8.87 32.21 -2.52
N LEU A 171 -9.78 31.26 -2.81
CA LEU A 171 -10.94 31.48 -3.66
C LEU A 171 -12.26 31.67 -2.88
N ALA A 172 -12.38 31.07 -1.69
CA ALA A 172 -13.52 31.21 -0.78
C ALA A 172 -13.16 30.64 0.60
N ASN A 173 -13.82 31.07 1.68
CA ASN A 173 -13.49 30.62 3.04
C ASN A 173 -14.07 29.22 3.37
N GLY A 174 -15.25 28.88 2.82
CA GLY A 174 -15.88 27.56 3.01
C GLY A 174 -16.51 27.30 4.38
N ASP A 175 -16.63 28.33 5.23
CA ASP A 175 -17.13 28.21 6.61
C ASP A 175 -18.55 27.65 6.71
N ASN A 176 -19.46 28.10 5.85
CA ASN A 176 -20.83 27.60 5.83
C ASN A 176 -20.91 26.09 5.64
N PHE A 177 -19.99 25.52 4.85
CA PHE A 177 -19.93 24.07 4.66
C PHE A 177 -19.44 23.36 5.93
N LEU A 178 -18.42 23.92 6.58
CA LEU A 178 -17.82 23.38 7.81
C LEU A 178 -18.76 23.46 9.01
N GLU A 179 -19.62 24.48 9.08
CA GLU A 179 -20.61 24.64 10.14
C GLU A 179 -21.50 23.39 10.28
N THR A 180 -21.80 22.72 9.16
CA THR A 180 -22.56 21.47 9.11
C THR A 180 -21.95 20.34 9.96
N TYR A 181 -20.63 20.35 10.18
CA TYR A 181 -19.89 19.30 10.88
C TYR A 181 -19.32 19.76 12.23
N LYS A 182 -19.64 20.98 12.66
CA LYS A 182 -19.06 21.60 13.86
C LYS A 182 -19.34 20.81 15.13
N ASP A 183 -20.55 20.28 15.25
CA ASP A 183 -21.00 19.51 16.42
C ASP A 183 -20.34 18.12 16.52
N LEU A 184 -19.65 17.66 15.46
CA LEU A 184 -18.91 16.40 15.46
C LEU A 184 -17.47 16.55 16.00
N GLU A 185 -17.04 17.77 16.34
CA GLU A 185 -15.72 18.09 16.90
C GLU A 185 -14.55 17.55 16.05
N ILE A 186 -14.76 17.44 14.74
CA ILE A 186 -13.76 16.92 13.81
C ILE A 186 -12.66 17.98 13.62
N PRO A 187 -11.36 17.64 13.73
CA PRO A 187 -10.28 18.56 13.42
C PRO A 187 -10.38 19.07 11.98
N VAL A 188 -10.41 20.40 11.81
CA VAL A 188 -10.45 21.06 10.50
C VAL A 188 -9.17 21.83 10.27
N PHE A 189 -8.50 21.54 9.16
CA PHE A 189 -7.32 22.26 8.71
C PHE A 189 -7.63 23.00 7.42
N LYS A 190 -7.29 24.28 7.40
CA LYS A 190 -7.47 25.15 6.24
C LYS A 190 -6.11 25.42 5.60
N THR A 191 -6.02 25.21 4.29
CA THR A 191 -4.74 25.28 3.59
C THR A 191 -4.85 26.03 2.26
N VAL A 192 -3.82 26.83 1.97
CA VAL A 192 -3.54 27.46 0.67
C VAL A 192 -2.19 26.99 0.16
N LYS A 193 -1.88 27.27 -1.11
CA LYS A 193 -0.66 26.77 -1.76
C LYS A 193 0.64 27.13 -1.01
N SER A 194 0.64 28.25 -0.27
CA SER A 194 1.76 28.77 0.54
C SER A 194 1.50 28.75 2.06
N SER A 195 0.43 28.11 2.55
CA SER A 195 0.10 28.12 3.98
C SER A 195 1.18 27.41 4.79
N ASP A 196 1.43 27.88 6.01
CA ASP A 196 2.20 27.06 6.94
C ASP A 196 1.41 25.79 7.28
N LEU A 197 2.06 24.65 7.10
CA LEU A 197 1.47 23.32 7.32
C LEU A 197 1.95 22.72 8.65
N SER A 198 2.50 23.53 9.57
CA SER A 198 3.07 23.06 10.84
C SER A 198 2.04 22.34 11.70
N GLU A 199 0.86 22.93 11.91
CA GLU A 199 -0.23 22.31 12.68
C GLU A 199 -0.72 21.01 12.04
N LEU A 200 -0.94 21.02 10.72
CA LEU A 200 -1.33 19.83 9.98
C LEU A 200 -0.25 18.74 10.10
N ARG A 201 1.04 19.09 9.98
CA ARG A 201 2.14 18.12 10.17
C ARG A 201 2.15 17.54 11.57
N ASN A 202 1.96 18.35 12.60
CA ASN A 202 1.89 17.87 13.97
C ASN A 202 0.72 16.89 14.15
N ALA A 203 -0.44 17.18 13.54
CA ALA A 203 -1.60 16.30 13.59
C ALA A 203 -1.36 14.93 12.91
N LEU A 204 -0.57 14.91 11.82
CA LEU A 204 -0.24 13.74 11.01
C LEU A 204 0.98 12.94 11.53
N THR A 205 1.82 13.55 12.36
CA THR A 205 3.10 12.95 12.78
C THR A 205 2.88 11.66 13.56
N GLY A 206 3.62 10.61 13.19
CA GLY A 206 3.57 9.31 13.84
C GLY A 206 2.32 8.48 13.53
N LYS A 207 1.50 8.89 12.56
CA LYS A 207 0.23 8.23 12.23
C LYS A 207 0.16 7.82 10.77
N ILE A 208 -0.49 6.69 10.49
CA ILE A 208 -0.82 6.25 9.14
C ILE A 208 -2.10 6.99 8.71
N THR A 209 -1.93 7.98 7.83
CA THR A 209 -3.05 8.80 7.34
C THR A 209 -3.37 8.48 5.88
N VAL A 210 -4.63 8.23 5.57
CA VAL A 210 -5.13 8.06 4.20
C VAL A 210 -5.81 9.35 3.75
N LEU A 211 -5.37 9.90 2.62
CA LEU A 211 -5.99 11.09 2.01
C LEU A 211 -7.03 10.68 0.97
N ILE A 212 -8.26 11.14 1.14
CA ILE A 212 -9.36 10.93 0.18
C ILE A 212 -9.96 12.27 -0.26
N GLY A 213 -10.57 12.30 -1.44
CA GLY A 213 -11.16 13.52 -2.00
C GLY A 213 -11.38 13.40 -3.49
N HIS A 214 -12.22 14.27 -4.07
CA HIS A 214 -12.44 14.31 -5.51
C HIS A 214 -11.18 14.63 -6.32
N SER A 215 -11.18 14.33 -7.61
CA SER A 215 -10.11 14.82 -8.50
C SER A 215 -10.08 16.35 -8.50
N GLY A 216 -8.90 16.95 -8.61
CA GLY A 216 -8.75 18.41 -8.68
C GLY A 216 -8.89 19.19 -7.36
N VAL A 217 -9.20 18.54 -6.23
CA VAL A 217 -9.24 19.21 -4.90
C VAL A 217 -7.86 19.55 -4.33
N GLY A 218 -6.76 19.18 -4.99
CA GLY A 218 -5.40 19.53 -4.55
C GLY A 218 -4.70 18.51 -3.64
N LYS A 219 -5.16 17.25 -3.59
CA LYS A 219 -4.51 16.17 -2.79
C LYS A 219 -3.02 16.01 -3.10
N SER A 220 -2.66 15.89 -4.38
CA SER A 220 -1.26 15.70 -4.77
C SER A 220 -0.40 16.93 -4.46
N THR A 221 -0.96 18.13 -4.63
CA THR A 221 -0.29 19.38 -4.23
C THR A 221 -0.04 19.42 -2.73
N LEU A 222 -1.03 19.00 -1.92
CA LEU A 222 -0.88 18.92 -0.48
C LEU A 222 0.22 17.92 -0.06
N VAL A 223 0.23 16.73 -0.66
CA VAL A 223 1.26 15.71 -0.39
C VAL A 223 2.65 16.27 -0.72
N ASN A 224 2.81 16.87 -1.90
CA ASN A 224 4.09 17.48 -2.31
C ASN A 224 4.53 18.57 -1.33
N ASN A 225 3.62 19.44 -0.89
CA ASN A 225 3.94 20.50 0.07
C ASN A 225 4.30 19.96 1.46
N LEU A 226 3.67 18.86 1.88
CA LEU A 226 4.00 18.19 3.15
C LEU A 226 5.41 17.60 3.09
N LEU A 227 5.78 16.99 1.97
CA LEU A 227 7.09 16.34 1.74
C LEU A 227 8.23 17.34 1.48
N ALA A 228 7.98 18.44 0.76
CA ALA A 228 9.03 19.38 0.33
C ALA A 228 9.83 20.00 1.50
N LYS A 229 9.21 20.31 2.65
CA LYS A 229 9.95 20.78 3.84
C LYS A 229 10.77 19.66 4.51
N ASN A 230 10.47 18.38 4.26
CA ASN A 230 11.27 17.27 4.77
C ASN A 230 12.54 17.06 3.94
N GLU A 231 12.52 17.39 2.65
CA GLU A 231 13.69 17.31 1.75
C GLU A 231 14.74 18.40 2.03
N VAL A 232 14.31 19.59 2.47
CA VAL A 232 15.24 20.67 2.87
C VAL A 232 16.09 20.26 4.08
N ASN A 233 15.61 19.33 4.92
CA ASN A 233 16.34 18.80 6.07
C ASN A 233 17.16 17.52 5.78
N LYS A 234 17.13 17.01 4.54
CA LYS A 234 17.80 15.75 4.13
C LYS A 234 19.00 15.94 3.20
N GLN A 235 19.54 17.15 3.06
CA GLN A 235 20.80 17.35 2.35
C GLN A 235 22.03 16.97 3.20
N VAL A 236 22.04 15.75 3.74
CA VAL A 236 23.26 14.97 4.03
C VAL A 236 22.86 13.51 3.87
N ASP A 237 23.62 12.79 3.05
CA ASP A 237 23.52 11.37 2.66
C ASP A 237 22.64 10.95 1.48
N ASP A 238 23.40 10.56 0.45
CA ASP A 238 23.18 9.66 -0.67
C ASP A 238 22.39 10.08 -1.92
N GLN A 239 23.18 10.17 -3.00
CA GLN A 239 22.77 10.20 -4.38
C GLN A 239 22.20 8.86 -4.80
N GLN A 240 20.91 8.80 -5.08
CA GLN A 240 20.34 8.27 -6.33
C GLN A 240 18.83 8.07 -6.19
N SER A 241 18.16 8.30 -7.32
CA SER A 241 16.74 8.05 -7.59
C SER A 241 15.78 9.12 -7.09
N SER A 242 15.48 10.02 -8.03
CA SER A 242 14.29 10.87 -8.07
C SER A 242 13.03 10.10 -7.66
N TYR A 243 12.68 10.19 -6.39
CA TYR A 243 11.51 9.57 -5.79
C TYR A 243 10.26 10.33 -6.25
N ARG A 244 9.64 9.89 -7.34
CA ARG A 244 8.23 10.22 -7.59
C ARG A 244 7.39 9.44 -6.58
N GLN A 245 7.06 10.07 -5.46
CA GLN A 245 6.19 9.50 -4.42
C GLN A 245 4.70 9.65 -4.78
N THR A 246 4.38 9.40 -6.04
CA THR A 246 3.02 9.08 -6.46
C THR A 246 3.05 7.57 -6.67
N GLY A 247 2.74 6.81 -5.61
CA GLY A 247 2.16 5.49 -5.86
C GLY A 247 1.02 5.72 -6.82
N ASP A 248 0.97 4.95 -7.91
CA ASP A 248 0.09 5.15 -9.06
C ASP A 248 -1.12 5.98 -8.67
N VAL A 249 -1.25 7.14 -9.30
CA VAL A 249 -2.56 7.78 -9.35
C VAL A 249 -3.46 6.65 -9.85
N ASN A 250 -4.27 6.08 -8.96
CA ASN A 250 -5.43 5.34 -9.38
C ASN A 250 -6.32 6.41 -10.01
N GLU A 251 -5.94 6.94 -11.18
CA GLU A 251 -6.78 7.69 -12.10
C GLU A 251 -7.94 6.75 -12.37
N VAL A 252 -9.01 6.83 -11.58
CA VAL A 252 -9.94 7.96 -11.40
C VAL A 252 -10.83 8.01 -12.64
N THR A 253 -12.11 7.80 -12.39
CA THR A 253 -13.26 8.13 -13.25
C THR A 253 -13.32 7.43 -14.60
N GLY A 254 -14.12 6.36 -14.60
CA GLY A 254 -14.81 5.76 -15.72
C GLY A 254 -15.81 4.78 -15.13
#